data_AF-A0A2V8AGW1-F1
#
_entry.id   AF-A0A2V8AGW1-F1
#
_cell.length_a   1.000
_cell.length_b   1.000
_cell.length_c   1.000
_cell.angle_alpha   90.00
_cell.angle_beta   90.00
_cell.angle_gamma   90.00
#
_symmetry.space_group_name_H-M   'P 1'
#
loop_
_entity.id
_entity.type
_entity.pdbx_description
1 polymer ?
#
loop_
_entity_poly.entity_id
_entity_poly.type
_entity_poly.pdbx_seq_one_letter_code
_entity_poly.pdbx_strand_id
1 'polypeptide(L)'
;DLTLGSIDPYQVFRIFHEILFFEWESGRRADIAYMIDQSHNLKGKIEAMIQTVGHAQELYAKAALVDYEALVSAQAGCRLVEAESVLRDAFATDVRPSIQEWRRTNRLPVDPLDAFRQSGYLERITAERGGRTSAASSYA
;
A
#
# COMPACT_ATOMS: atom_id res chain seq x y z
N ASP A 1 -1.41 -6.77 14.94
CA ASP A 1 -1.72 -6.05 13.68
C ASP A 1 -0.45 -5.70 12.93
N LEU A 2 -0.16 -6.44 11.85
CA LEU A 2 1.10 -6.35 11.10
C LEU A 2 1.04 -5.29 9.99
N THR A 3 2.20 -4.97 9.41
CA THR A 3 2.35 -4.13 8.20
C THR A 3 1.47 -4.67 7.06
N LEU A 4 0.77 -3.78 6.35
CA LEU A 4 -0.20 -4.13 5.30
C LEU A 4 0.51 -4.90 4.19
N GLY A 5 -0.10 -6.00 3.75
CA GLY A 5 0.45 -6.86 2.70
C GLY A 5 1.73 -7.62 3.05
N SER A 6 2.21 -7.59 4.31
CA SER A 6 3.45 -8.30 4.67
C SER A 6 3.32 -9.82 4.73
N ILE A 7 2.08 -10.34 4.78
CA ILE A 7 1.79 -11.79 4.83
C ILE A 7 1.09 -12.23 3.54
N ASP A 8 -0.03 -11.58 3.18
CA ASP A 8 -0.78 -11.87 1.96
C ASP A 8 -1.01 -10.58 1.16
N PRO A 9 -0.05 -10.16 0.31
CA PRO A 9 -0.21 -8.98 -0.53
C PRO A 9 -1.28 -9.17 -1.61
N TYR A 10 -1.54 -10.41 -2.06
CA TYR A 10 -2.53 -10.68 -3.10
C TYR A 10 -3.97 -10.51 -2.57
N GLN A 11 -4.23 -10.84 -1.30
CA GLN A 11 -5.50 -10.52 -0.65
C GLN A 11 -5.78 -9.02 -0.67
N VAL A 12 -4.80 -8.19 -0.29
CA VAL A 12 -4.98 -6.73 -0.26
C VAL A 12 -5.15 -6.15 -1.67
N PHE A 13 -4.40 -6.67 -2.66
CA PHE A 13 -4.63 -6.36 -4.08
C PHE A 13 -6.07 -6.67 -4.50
N ARG A 14 -6.62 -7.84 -4.14
CA ARG A 14 -8.00 -8.19 -4.46
C ARG A 14 -9.03 -7.28 -3.79
N ILE A 15 -8.76 -6.79 -2.58
CA ILE A 15 -9.63 -5.78 -1.94
C ILE A 15 -9.62 -4.47 -2.73
N PHE A 16 -8.44 -3.98 -3.13
CA PHE A 16 -8.37 -2.79 -3.99
C PHE A 16 -9.02 -3.01 -5.36
N HIS A 17 -8.87 -4.21 -5.93
CA HIS A 17 -9.56 -4.60 -7.16
C HIS A 17 -11.07 -4.43 -7.06
N GLU A 18 -11.72 -4.94 -6.01
CA GLU A 18 -13.19 -4.82 -5.86
C GLU A 18 -13.64 -3.36 -5.76
N ILE A 19 -12.87 -2.52 -5.06
CA ILE A 19 -13.17 -1.09 -4.94
C ILE A 19 -13.10 -0.43 -6.30
N LEU A 20 -12.01 -0.66 -7.05
CA LEU A 20 -11.78 -0.05 -8.36
C LEU A 20 -12.71 -0.63 -9.44
N PHE A 21 -13.09 -1.90 -9.33
CA PHE A 21 -14.08 -2.54 -10.19
C PHE A 21 -15.45 -1.87 -10.03
N PHE A 22 -15.86 -1.59 -8.78
CA PHE A 22 -17.08 -0.81 -8.53
C PHE A 22 -17.01 0.59 -9.17
N GLU A 23 -15.86 1.27 -9.09
CA GLU A 23 -15.70 2.59 -9.70
C GLU A 23 -15.80 2.54 -11.22
N TRP A 24 -15.20 1.52 -11.84
CA TRP A 24 -15.26 1.28 -13.27
C TRP A 24 -16.68 0.93 -13.75
N GLU A 25 -17.34 -0.03 -13.09
CA GLU A 25 -18.67 -0.52 -13.48
C GLU A 25 -19.75 0.57 -13.28
N SER A 26 -19.69 1.28 -12.15
CA SER A 26 -20.72 2.24 -11.79
C SER A 26 -20.46 3.66 -12.31
N GLY A 27 -19.24 3.95 -12.76
CA GLY A 27 -18.79 5.29 -13.12
C GLY A 27 -18.77 6.28 -11.94
N ARG A 28 -18.87 5.78 -10.70
CA ARG A 28 -18.92 6.58 -9.47
C ARG A 28 -17.74 6.25 -8.58
N ARG A 29 -17.18 7.27 -7.93
CA ARG A 29 -16.17 7.07 -6.89
C ARG A 29 -16.76 6.31 -5.70
N ALA A 30 -15.99 5.38 -5.14
CA ALA A 30 -16.38 4.66 -3.93
C ALA A 30 -16.40 5.62 -2.73
N ASP A 31 -17.53 5.67 -2.01
CA ASP A 31 -17.68 6.47 -0.79
C ASP A 31 -17.20 5.67 0.43
N ILE A 32 -15.88 5.55 0.55
CA ILE A 32 -15.22 4.79 1.63
C ILE A 32 -14.04 5.58 2.20
N ALA A 33 -13.74 5.32 3.48
CA ALA A 33 -12.55 5.85 4.14
C ALA A 33 -11.42 4.80 4.17
N TYR A 34 -10.21 5.20 3.81
CA TYR A 34 -9.00 4.38 3.99
C TYR A 34 -8.35 4.70 5.32
N MET A 35 -8.21 3.70 6.18
CA MET A 35 -7.59 3.82 7.50
C MET A 35 -6.56 2.72 7.71
N ILE A 36 -5.48 3.05 8.44
CA ILE A 36 -4.46 2.09 8.84
C ILE A 36 -4.62 1.84 10.33
N ASP A 37 -4.96 0.61 10.69
CA ASP A 37 -5.00 0.13 12.07
C ASP A 37 -3.93 -0.95 12.26
N GLN A 38 -2.79 -0.55 12.83
CA GLN A 38 -1.59 -1.39 12.94
C GLN A 38 -0.83 -1.13 14.23
N SER A 39 -0.25 -2.19 14.80
CA SER A 39 0.60 -2.12 15.99
C SER A 39 2.02 -2.58 15.65
N HIS A 40 2.94 -1.62 15.67
CA HIS A 40 4.36 -1.85 15.40
C HIS A 40 5.09 -2.13 16.71
N ASN A 41 5.32 -3.42 16.98
CA ASN A 41 5.96 -3.87 18.23
C ASN A 41 7.49 -3.98 18.09
N LEU A 42 7.96 -4.45 16.92
CA LEU A 42 9.40 -4.70 16.68
C LEU A 42 10.03 -3.69 15.71
N LYS A 43 9.24 -3.08 14.82
CA LYS A 43 9.72 -2.09 13.85
C LYS A 43 9.59 -0.69 14.41
N GLY A 44 10.48 0.22 14.01
CA GLY A 44 10.32 1.65 14.28
C GLY A 44 8.99 2.16 13.74
N LYS A 45 8.18 2.81 14.58
CA LYS A 45 6.79 3.18 14.25
C LYS A 45 6.68 4.01 12.95
N ILE A 46 7.59 4.96 12.75
CA ILE A 46 7.57 5.84 11.57
C ILE A 46 8.01 5.08 10.31
N GLU A 47 9.12 4.34 10.39
CA GLU A 47 9.60 3.53 9.26
C GLU A 47 8.57 2.48 8.82
N ALA A 48 7.93 1.81 9.78
CA ALA A 48 6.91 0.82 9.50
C ALA A 48 5.67 1.45 8.86
N MET A 49 5.28 2.66 9.29
CA MET A 49 4.18 3.40 8.66
C MET A 49 4.52 3.84 7.23
N ILE A 50 5.74 4.32 6.98
CA ILE A 50 6.21 4.65 5.63
C ILE A 50 6.15 3.40 4.73
N GLN A 51 6.62 2.25 5.24
CA GLN A 51 6.54 0.98 4.53
C GLN A 51 5.08 0.59 4.22
N THR A 52 4.18 0.67 5.20
CA THR A 52 2.75 0.36 5.02
C THR A 52 2.12 1.23 3.94
N VAL A 53 2.33 2.54 3.99
CA VAL A 53 1.75 3.47 2.99
C VAL A 53 2.34 3.23 1.60
N GLY A 54 3.65 3.00 1.50
CA GLY A 54 4.30 2.67 0.23
C GLY A 54 3.73 1.40 -0.39
N HIS A 55 3.56 0.36 0.42
CA HIS A 55 3.01 -0.92 -0.05
C HIS A 55 1.53 -0.81 -0.44
N ALA A 56 0.73 -0.05 0.31
CA ALA A 56 -0.66 0.24 -0.05
C ALA A 56 -0.76 0.93 -1.42
N GLN A 57 0.13 1.90 -1.69
CA GLN A 57 0.19 2.58 -2.99
C GLN A 57 0.59 1.62 -4.14
N GLU A 58 1.54 0.72 -3.91
CA GLU A 58 1.91 -0.30 -4.90
C GLU A 58 0.76 -1.24 -5.22
N LEU A 59 0.07 -1.76 -4.19
CA LEU A 59 -1.04 -2.70 -4.38
C LEU A 59 -2.26 -2.03 -5.01
N TYR A 60 -2.55 -0.78 -4.64
CA TYR A 60 -3.58 0.04 -5.28
C TYR A 60 -3.24 0.29 -6.75
N ALA A 61 -2.00 0.68 -7.06
CA ALA A 61 -1.58 0.95 -8.44
C ALA A 61 -1.64 -0.32 -9.29
N LYS A 62 -1.23 -1.48 -8.75
CA LYS A 62 -1.40 -2.78 -9.42
C LYS A 62 -2.87 -3.08 -9.72
N ALA A 63 -3.76 -2.87 -8.75
CA ALA A 63 -5.19 -3.08 -8.94
C ALA A 63 -5.80 -2.15 -9.99
N ALA A 64 -5.30 -0.91 -10.09
CA ALA A 64 -5.70 0.05 -11.12
C ALA A 64 -5.24 -0.30 -12.55
N LEU A 65 -4.36 -1.30 -12.70
CA LEU A 65 -3.91 -1.80 -14.00
C LEU A 65 -4.73 -2.99 -14.51
N VAL A 66 -5.73 -3.45 -13.75
CA VAL A 66 -6.59 -4.56 -14.19
C VAL A 66 -7.40 -4.14 -15.42
N ASP A 67 -7.28 -4.93 -16.49
CA ASP A 67 -8.11 -4.76 -17.69
C ASP A 67 -9.51 -5.31 -17.43
N TYR A 68 -10.42 -4.41 -17.03
CA TYR A 68 -11.79 -4.77 -16.67
C TYR A 68 -12.62 -5.26 -17.86
N GLU A 69 -12.38 -4.75 -19.06
CA GLU A 69 -13.08 -5.22 -20.26
C GLU A 69 -12.70 -6.67 -20.57
N ALA A 70 -11.39 -6.98 -20.53
CA ALA A 70 -10.89 -8.33 -20.69
C ALA A 70 -11.39 -9.27 -19.57
N LEU A 71 -11.37 -8.80 -18.32
CA LEU A 71 -11.83 -9.58 -17.16
C LEU A 71 -13.30 -9.96 -17.28
N VAL A 72 -14.19 -8.99 -17.53
CA VAL A 72 -15.64 -9.23 -17.66
C VAL A 72 -15.93 -10.14 -18.85
N SER A 73 -15.25 -9.94 -19.98
CA SER A 73 -15.37 -10.80 -21.15
C SER A 73 -14.96 -12.26 -20.85
N ALA A 74 -13.86 -12.46 -20.12
CA ALA A 74 -13.39 -13.78 -19.72
C ALA A 74 -14.37 -14.47 -18.76
N GLN A 75 -14.87 -13.73 -17.77
CA GLN A 75 -15.85 -14.23 -16.80
C GLN A 75 -17.17 -14.63 -17.46
N ALA A 76 -17.73 -13.76 -18.33
CA ALA A 76 -18.98 -14.05 -19.04
C ALA A 76 -18.88 -15.28 -19.96
N GLY A 77 -17.69 -15.56 -20.48
CA GLY A 77 -17.42 -16.75 -21.29
C GLY A 77 -16.94 -17.97 -20.51
N CYS A 78 -16.96 -17.96 -19.18
CA CYS A 78 -16.44 -19.03 -18.32
C CYS A 78 -14.96 -19.40 -18.61
N ARG A 79 -14.16 -18.44 -19.09
CA ARG A 79 -12.73 -18.65 -19.41
C ARG A 79 -11.89 -18.45 -18.15
N LEU A 80 -11.97 -19.44 -17.25
CA LEU A 80 -11.41 -19.36 -15.89
C LEU A 80 -9.92 -19.00 -15.86
N VAL A 81 -9.12 -19.64 -16.71
CA VAL A 81 -7.67 -19.41 -16.78
C VAL A 81 -7.37 -17.99 -17.25
N GLU A 82 -8.09 -17.50 -18.26
CA GLU A 82 -7.90 -16.14 -18.77
C GLU A 82 -8.30 -15.08 -17.72
N ALA A 83 -9.43 -15.28 -17.04
CA ALA A 83 -9.86 -14.38 -15.97
C ALA A 83 -8.84 -14.33 -14.82
N GLU A 84 -8.27 -15.48 -14.43
CA GLU A 84 -7.17 -15.51 -13.45
C GLU A 84 -5.94 -14.78 -13.96
N SER A 85 -5.53 -15.02 -15.21
CA SER A 85 -4.36 -14.38 -15.82
C SER A 85 -4.46 -12.86 -15.83
N VAL A 86 -5.62 -12.28 -16.16
CA VAL A 86 -5.81 -10.81 -16.14
C VAL A 86 -5.48 -10.21 -14.78
N LEU A 87 -5.95 -10.81 -13.69
CA LEU A 87 -5.66 -10.36 -12.33
C LEU A 87 -4.19 -10.57 -11.96
N ARG A 88 -3.63 -11.72 -12.34
CA ARG A 88 -2.24 -12.07 -12.02
C ARG A 88 -1.23 -11.20 -12.75
N ASP A 89 -1.49 -10.83 -14.00
CA ASP A 89 -0.61 -9.98 -14.79
C ASP A 89 -0.57 -8.55 -14.23
N ALA A 90 -1.73 -8.01 -13.86
CA ALA A 90 -1.81 -6.73 -13.16
C ALA A 90 -1.06 -6.77 -11.81
N PHE A 91 -1.26 -7.83 -11.02
CA PHE A 91 -0.55 -8.01 -9.75
C PHE A 91 0.97 -8.21 -9.92
N ALA A 92 1.43 -8.85 -10.99
CA ALA A 92 2.84 -9.10 -11.25
C ALA A 92 3.59 -7.86 -11.76
N THR A 93 2.87 -6.86 -12.29
CA THR A 93 3.47 -5.66 -12.89
C THR A 93 4.27 -4.85 -11.88
N ASP A 94 5.53 -4.51 -12.19
CA ASP A 94 6.34 -3.63 -11.35
C ASP A 94 5.91 -2.16 -11.53
N VAL A 95 5.15 -1.65 -10.57
CA VAL A 95 4.61 -0.29 -10.56
C VAL A 95 5.53 0.73 -9.88
N ARG A 96 6.65 0.30 -9.30
CA ARG A 96 7.57 1.18 -8.56
C ARG A 96 8.09 2.33 -9.42
N PRO A 97 8.50 2.14 -10.70
CA PRO A 97 8.94 3.24 -11.54
C PRO A 97 7.87 4.33 -11.72
N SER A 98 6.61 3.94 -11.94
CA SER A 98 5.49 4.89 -12.12
C SER A 98 5.21 5.67 -10.83
N ILE A 99 5.24 5.01 -9.67
CA ILE A 99 5.07 5.66 -8.37
C ILE A 99 6.21 6.63 -8.08
N GLN A 100 7.45 6.23 -8.36
CA GLN A 100 8.64 7.07 -8.21
C GLN A 100 8.57 8.33 -9.08
N GLU A 101 8.14 8.18 -10.33
CA GLU A 101 7.96 9.28 -11.27
C GLU A 101 6.83 10.23 -10.83
N TRP A 102 5.71 9.68 -10.34
CA TRP A 102 4.63 10.47 -9.75
C TRP A 102 5.12 11.27 -8.54
N ARG A 103 5.89 10.65 -7.64
CA ARG A 103 6.49 11.34 -6.47
C ARG A 103 7.38 12.49 -6.93
N ARG A 104 8.28 12.24 -7.88
CA ARG A 104 9.19 13.25 -8.44
C ARG A 104 8.43 14.44 -9.01
N THR A 105 7.40 14.19 -9.81
CA THR A 105 6.55 15.24 -10.42
C THR A 105 5.80 16.06 -9.36
N ASN A 106 5.43 15.44 -8.23
CA ASN A 106 4.79 16.10 -7.10
C ASN A 106 5.80 16.69 -6.08
N ARG A 107 7.10 16.74 -6.41
CA ARG A 107 8.17 17.24 -5.51
C ARG A 107 8.24 16.49 -4.17
N LEU A 108 7.87 15.21 -4.18
CA LEU A 108 7.99 14.29 -3.04
C LEU A 108 9.28 13.47 -3.18
N PRO A 109 9.88 13.00 -2.07
CA PRO A 109 11.02 12.10 -2.11
C PRO A 109 10.69 10.82 -2.88
N VAL A 110 11.56 10.42 -3.80
CA VAL A 110 11.41 9.21 -4.63
C VAL A 110 11.44 7.94 -3.77
N ASP A 111 12.32 7.91 -2.76
CA ASP A 111 12.36 6.93 -1.69
C ASP A 111 12.04 7.62 -0.36
N PRO A 112 10.78 7.53 0.13
CA PRO A 112 10.39 8.16 1.39
C PRO A 112 11.11 7.59 2.62
N LEU A 113 11.53 6.32 2.59
CA LEU A 113 12.18 5.68 3.73
C LEU A 113 13.63 6.13 3.84
N ASP A 114 14.35 6.17 2.71
CA ASP A 114 15.70 6.72 2.65
C ASP A 114 15.71 8.21 3.00
N ALA A 115 14.78 8.99 2.45
CA ALA A 115 14.63 10.41 2.81
C ALA A 115 14.34 10.62 4.30
N PHE A 116 13.51 9.76 4.91
CA PHE A 116 13.28 9.80 6.35
C PHE A 116 14.58 9.52 7.13
N ARG A 117 15.35 8.50 6.76
CA ARG A 117 16.62 8.16 7.42
C ARG A 117 17.65 9.28 7.30
N GLN A 118 17.80 9.86 6.11
CA GLN A 118 18.72 10.97 5.86
C GLN A 118 18.33 12.25 6.61
N SER A 119 17.05 12.42 6.93
CA SER A 119 16.58 13.61 7.63
C SER A 119 17.09 13.74 9.08
N GLY A 120 17.58 12.65 9.69
CA GLY A 120 17.96 12.63 11.11
C GLY A 120 16.79 12.89 12.06
N TYR A 121 15.55 12.81 11.57
CA TYR A 121 14.36 13.19 12.31
C TYR A 121 14.16 12.32 13.54
N LEU A 122 14.42 11.02 13.42
CA LEU A 122 14.24 10.07 14.52
C LEU A 122 15.17 10.37 15.68
N GLU A 123 16.44 10.66 15.38
CA GLU A 123 17.47 11.03 16.34
C GLU A 123 17.08 12.31 17.06
N ARG A 124 16.65 13.33 16.30
CA ARG A 124 16.23 14.63 16.85
C ARG A 124 15.05 14.50 17.81
N ILE A 125 13.95 13.85 17.39
CA ILE A 125 12.78 13.72 18.27
C ILE A 125 13.06 12.83 19.49
N THR A 126 13.98 11.87 19.36
CA THR A 126 14.38 10.99 20.46
C THR A 126 15.14 11.79 21.50
N ALA A 127 16.08 12.65 21.08
CA ALA A 127 16.79 13.57 21.97
C ALA A 127 15.83 14.57 22.65
N GLU A 128 14.89 15.16 21.90
CA GLU A 128 13.88 16.09 22.43
C GLU A 128 12.96 15.44 23.49
N ARG A 129 12.64 14.14 23.33
CA ARG A 129 11.73 13.40 24.22
C ARG A 129 12.43 12.64 25.34
N GLY A 130 13.74 12.45 25.27
CA GLY A 130 14.55 11.66 26.19
C GLY A 130 14.56 12.14 27.65
N GLY A 131 14.08 13.36 27.92
CA GLY A 131 13.89 13.87 29.29
C GLY A 131 12.62 13.40 30.01
N ARG A 132 11.73 12.64 29.34
CA ARG A 132 10.49 12.13 29.93
C ARG A 132 10.65 10.64 30.21
N THR A 133 11.08 10.30 31.43
CA THR A 133 11.11 8.91 31.92
C THR A 133 9.70 8.33 31.85
N SER A 134 9.43 7.43 30.90
CA SER A 134 8.19 6.67 30.90
C SER A 134 8.33 5.49 31.85
N ALA A 135 7.49 5.47 32.89
CA ALA A 135 7.26 4.27 33.68
C ALA A 135 6.89 3.10 32.74
N ALA A 136 7.44 1.93 33.07
CA ALA A 136 7.38 0.66 32.34
C ALA A 136 6.19 0.47 31.38
N SER A 137 6.48 0.06 30.14
CA SER A 137 5.47 -0.51 29.24
C SER A 137 5.21 -1.96 29.67
N SER A 138 4.04 -2.23 30.28
CA SER A 138 3.58 -3.59 30.54
C SER A 138 3.30 -4.26 29.21
N TYR A 139 4.18 -5.12 28.73
CA TYR A 139 3.94 -6.28 27.87
C TYR A 139 5.32 -6.89 27.59
N ALA A 140 5.80 -7.65 28.57
CA ALA A 140 6.86 -8.64 28.44
C ALA A 140 6.30 -9.96 28.96
#